data_AF-A0A2E9J9B0-F1
#
_entry.id   AF-A0A2E9J9B0-F1
#
_cell.length_a   1.000
_cell.length_b   1.000
_cell.length_c   1.000
_cell.angle_alpha   90.00
_cell.angle_beta   90.00
_cell.angle_gamma   90.00
#
_symmetry.space_group_name_H-M   'P 1'
#
loop_
_entity.id
_entity.type
_entity.pdbx_description
1 polymer ?
#
loop_
_entity_poly.entity_id
_entity_poly.type
_entity_poly.pdbx_seq_one_letter_code
_entity_poly.pdbx_strand_id
1 'polypeptide(L)'
;MSNLIKGPSWEVQENFERFNQVNDVFNRAFWDSEIATDGAREFFRSHREPLKKWRNASGFEQRDYAIRNAAWHVADVFAEMRDADDLRDGFLSPLSQLRQGPDEAFALGTPEQTSKTIKQVSKLFGADLVGICKFDERWVYTQRYARSSSKGKPEGLPVDLPENLQGVIVIGQAMDHDLVDTVPSALSGAAVGLGYSKDALVLLATAQWLLNLGYSAVPTLNDTALAIPLAIQAGLGEYGRHGMVITREFGPRVRFGKIFTNAPMAFDNQVEFGVTKFCEKCRKCTNACPPKAIPDGEPSPVKLNLSSISGVKKWSVDGEKCFSYWAKIVSDCMICMRVCPYNKDFTKFRHKIGLRLASTKLRNIMLMLNDFLGYGERLKPKLWWNGESRRKI
;
A
#
# COMPACT_ATOMS: atom_id res chain seq x y z
N MET A 1 24.37 3.36 -20.83
CA MET A 1 23.14 4.16 -21.01
C MET A 1 22.13 3.66 -20.00
N SER A 2 21.76 4.46 -19.01
CA SER A 2 20.98 4.04 -17.84
C SER A 2 19.60 3.52 -18.27
N ASN A 3 19.27 2.29 -17.89
CA ASN A 3 17.91 1.72 -17.97
C ASN A 3 17.01 2.44 -16.94
N LEU A 4 16.78 3.73 -17.14
CA LEU A 4 15.86 4.52 -16.32
C LEU A 4 14.45 3.94 -16.51
N ILE A 5 13.79 3.65 -15.39
CA ILE A 5 12.42 3.17 -15.45
C ILE A 5 11.54 4.38 -15.67
N LYS A 6 10.76 4.30 -16.75
CA LYS A 6 9.79 5.30 -17.12
C LYS A 6 8.44 4.63 -17.21
N GLY A 7 7.52 5.11 -16.39
CA GLY A 7 6.11 4.82 -16.54
C GLY A 7 5.31 6.09 -16.82
N PRO A 8 4.03 5.94 -17.17
CA PRO A 8 3.13 7.07 -17.25
C PRO A 8 3.08 7.73 -15.86
N SER A 9 3.47 9.01 -15.79
CA SER A 9 3.58 9.85 -14.57
C SER A 9 4.65 9.52 -13.54
N TRP A 10 5.59 8.63 -13.83
CA TRP A 10 6.77 8.49 -12.99
C TRP A 10 8.04 8.20 -13.78
N GLU A 11 9.15 8.80 -13.39
CA GLU A 11 10.43 8.60 -14.05
C GLU A 11 11.57 8.72 -13.05
N VAL A 12 12.42 7.69 -12.98
CA VAL A 12 13.66 7.74 -12.18
C VAL A 12 14.65 8.67 -12.86
N GLN A 13 15.22 9.60 -12.09
CA GLN A 13 16.20 10.58 -12.55
C GLN A 13 17.62 10.10 -12.22
N GLU A 14 18.63 10.73 -12.83
CA GLU A 14 20.04 10.38 -12.58
C GLU A 14 20.48 10.69 -11.14
N ASN A 15 19.89 11.69 -10.50
CA ASN A 15 20.13 12.06 -9.10
C ASN A 15 19.26 11.26 -8.10
N PHE A 16 18.82 10.06 -8.47
CA PHE A 16 18.04 9.19 -7.60
C PHE A 16 18.85 8.73 -6.39
N GLU A 17 18.23 8.80 -5.22
CA GLU A 17 18.78 8.29 -3.97
C GLU A 17 17.80 7.29 -3.36
N ARG A 18 18.31 6.14 -2.90
CA ARG A 18 17.51 5.16 -2.16
C ARG A 18 16.96 5.79 -0.87
N PHE A 19 15.75 5.39 -0.48
CA PHE A 19 15.10 5.94 0.72
C PHE A 19 15.66 5.30 2.00
N ASN A 20 15.83 6.09 3.06
CA ASN A 20 16.11 5.55 4.40
C ASN A 20 14.80 5.40 5.18
N GLN A 21 14.46 4.18 5.62
CA GLN A 21 13.19 3.93 6.32
C GLN A 21 13.05 4.72 7.63
N VAL A 22 14.15 5.11 8.28
CA VAL A 22 14.13 5.97 9.47
C VAL A 22 13.40 7.29 9.21
N ASN A 23 13.49 7.79 7.98
CA ASN A 23 12.89 9.05 7.56
C ASN A 23 11.41 8.89 7.12
N ASP A 24 10.86 7.67 7.11
CA ASP A 24 9.44 7.47 6.89
C ASP A 24 8.62 8.26 7.93
N VAL A 25 7.51 8.87 7.50
CA VAL A 25 6.73 9.76 8.36
C VAL A 25 6.17 9.04 9.59
N PHE A 26 5.80 7.77 9.45
CA PHE A 26 5.30 6.97 10.57
C PHE A 26 6.41 6.64 11.57
N ASN A 27 7.65 6.47 11.10
CA ASN A 27 8.80 6.23 11.96
C ASN A 27 9.26 7.52 12.65
N ARG A 28 9.25 8.64 11.94
CA ARG A 28 9.54 9.97 12.49
C ARG A 28 8.60 10.37 13.61
N ALA A 29 7.36 9.90 13.61
CA ALA A 29 6.42 10.12 14.70
C ALA A 29 6.89 9.59 16.08
N PHE A 30 7.97 8.79 16.13
CA PHE A 30 8.55 8.27 17.37
C PHE A 30 9.81 9.00 17.83
N TRP A 31 10.44 9.83 16.99
CA TRP A 31 11.74 10.45 17.32
C TRP A 31 11.87 11.91 16.88
N ASP A 32 11.11 12.35 15.89
CA ASP A 32 11.16 13.71 15.36
C ASP A 32 10.12 14.59 16.06
N SER A 33 10.57 15.60 16.80
CA SER A 33 9.70 16.48 17.58
C SER A 33 8.66 17.25 16.75
N GLU A 34 8.91 17.49 15.46
CA GLU A 34 7.95 18.18 14.58
C GLU A 34 6.80 17.26 14.16
N ILE A 35 7.03 15.95 14.14
CA ILE A 35 6.05 14.94 13.70
C ILE A 35 5.40 14.23 14.89
N ALA A 36 6.16 14.01 15.98
CA ALA A 36 5.78 13.31 17.20
C ALA A 36 4.85 14.14 18.10
N THR A 37 3.76 14.64 17.53
CA THR A 37 2.69 15.37 18.23
C THR A 37 1.89 14.43 19.16
N ASP A 38 1.14 15.00 20.11
CA ASP A 38 0.26 14.20 20.97
C ASP A 38 -0.80 13.42 20.18
N GLY A 39 -1.31 14.01 19.10
CA GLY A 39 -2.24 13.33 18.18
C GLY A 39 -1.58 12.15 17.45
N ALA A 40 -0.29 12.25 17.09
CA ALA A 40 0.44 11.16 16.47
C ALA A 40 0.68 10.01 17.46
N ARG A 41 1.07 10.33 18.70
CA ARG A 41 1.20 9.34 19.78
C ARG A 41 -0.13 8.65 20.06
N GLU A 42 -1.21 9.42 20.16
CA GLU A 42 -2.55 8.90 20.38
C GLU A 42 -3.04 8.04 19.22
N PHE A 43 -2.72 8.39 17.96
CA PHE A 43 -3.05 7.57 16.79
C PHE A 43 -2.46 6.16 16.92
N PHE A 44 -1.16 6.03 17.19
CA PHE A 44 -0.52 4.72 17.37
C PHE A 44 -1.06 3.98 18.60
N ARG A 45 -1.21 4.70 19.73
CA ARG A 45 -1.74 4.14 20.97
C ARG A 45 -3.15 3.56 20.79
N SER A 46 -4.02 4.26 20.03
CA SER A 46 -5.42 3.86 19.83
C SER A 46 -5.61 2.49 19.19
N HIS A 47 -4.61 1.98 18.46
CA HIS A 47 -4.67 0.68 17.82
C HIS A 47 -4.39 -0.48 18.80
N ARG A 48 -3.71 -0.20 19.92
CA ARG A 48 -3.15 -1.23 20.82
C ARG A 48 -3.72 -1.17 22.22
N GLU A 49 -4.07 0.03 22.69
CA GLU A 49 -4.63 0.21 24.01
C GLU A 49 -6.13 0.43 23.96
N PRO A 50 -6.88 -0.03 24.99
CA PRO A 50 -8.27 0.35 25.15
C PRO A 50 -8.42 1.87 25.13
N LEU A 51 -9.32 2.35 24.26
CA LEU A 51 -9.64 3.76 24.23
C LEU A 51 -10.34 4.15 25.53
N LYS A 52 -9.74 5.11 26.25
CA LYS A 52 -10.28 5.63 27.51
C LYS A 52 -11.50 6.52 27.30
N LYS A 53 -11.65 7.09 26.10
CA LYS A 53 -12.77 7.95 25.70
C LYS A 53 -13.10 7.69 24.24
N TRP A 54 -14.39 7.62 23.92
CA TRP A 54 -14.91 7.51 22.56
C TRP A 54 -15.31 8.88 22.04
N ARG A 55 -15.12 9.13 20.75
CA ARG A 55 -15.66 10.36 20.14
C ARG A 55 -17.14 10.13 19.93
N ASN A 56 -17.99 11.02 20.46
CA ASN A 56 -19.43 10.97 20.17
C ASN A 56 -19.70 11.54 18.75
N ALA A 57 -19.18 10.87 17.73
CA ALA A 57 -19.22 11.26 16.33
C ALA A 57 -19.39 10.02 15.44
N SER A 58 -20.26 10.12 14.43
CA SER A 58 -20.58 8.98 13.56
C SER A 58 -19.33 8.40 12.88
N GLY A 59 -19.08 7.10 13.09
CA GLY A 59 -17.91 6.38 12.60
C GLY A 59 -16.71 6.39 13.55
N PHE A 60 -16.86 6.92 14.76
CA PHE A 60 -15.83 6.94 15.81
C PHE A 60 -16.40 6.50 17.16
N GLU A 61 -17.45 5.67 17.13
CA GLU A 61 -18.07 5.07 18.31
C GLU A 61 -17.29 3.81 18.73
N GLN A 62 -17.56 3.28 19.93
CA GLN A 62 -16.91 2.07 20.45
C GLN A 62 -16.91 0.90 19.47
N ARG A 63 -18.06 0.62 18.84
CA ARG A 63 -18.18 -0.47 17.85
C ARG A 63 -17.31 -0.27 16.62
N ASP A 64 -17.10 0.97 16.18
CA ASP A 64 -16.31 1.30 14.99
C ASP A 64 -14.83 1.02 15.23
N TYR A 65 -14.35 1.38 16.42
CA TYR A 65 -13.01 1.05 16.87
C TYR A 65 -12.82 -0.44 17.20
N ALA A 66 -13.85 -1.09 17.74
CA ALA A 66 -13.80 -2.52 18.05
C ALA A 66 -13.58 -3.35 16.79
N ILE A 67 -14.37 -3.13 15.73
CA ILE A 67 -14.16 -3.84 14.45
C ILE A 67 -12.84 -3.44 13.78
N ARG A 68 -12.43 -2.16 13.87
CA ARG A 68 -11.12 -1.71 13.38
C ARG A 68 -10.00 -2.51 14.03
N ASN A 69 -9.91 -2.49 15.36
CA ASN A 69 -8.82 -3.13 16.08
C ASN A 69 -8.86 -4.66 15.89
N ALA A 70 -10.05 -5.27 15.86
CA ALA A 70 -10.19 -6.69 15.55
C ALA A 70 -9.64 -7.06 14.17
N ALA A 71 -9.85 -6.20 13.16
CA ALA A 71 -9.34 -6.44 11.81
C ALA A 71 -7.81 -6.39 11.72
N TRP A 72 -7.13 -5.65 12.60
CA TRP A 72 -5.67 -5.57 12.67
C TRP A 72 -5.02 -6.73 13.45
N HIS A 73 -5.81 -7.47 14.23
CA HIS A 73 -5.28 -8.38 15.25
C HIS A 73 -4.25 -9.39 14.74
N VAL A 74 -4.46 -10.01 13.57
CA VAL A 74 -3.50 -10.99 13.03
C VAL A 74 -2.19 -10.31 12.64
N ALA A 75 -2.24 -9.15 11.98
CA ALA A 75 -1.03 -8.39 11.65
C ALA A 75 -0.30 -7.92 12.92
N ASP A 76 -1.03 -7.49 13.95
CA ASP A 76 -0.45 -7.05 15.22
C ASP A 76 0.24 -8.20 15.96
N VAL A 77 -0.34 -9.40 15.96
CA VAL A 77 0.30 -10.60 16.55
C VAL A 77 1.69 -10.81 15.96
N PHE A 78 1.85 -10.76 14.64
CA PHE A 78 3.17 -10.88 14.01
C PHE A 78 4.08 -9.69 14.34
N ALA A 79 3.56 -8.47 14.22
CA ALA A 79 4.33 -7.25 14.44
C ALA A 79 4.83 -7.08 15.88
N GLU A 80 4.16 -7.69 16.86
CA GLU A 80 4.48 -7.55 18.29
C GLU A 80 5.20 -8.77 18.87
N MET A 81 5.19 -9.91 18.18
CA MET A 81 5.81 -11.15 18.66
C MET A 81 7.30 -11.01 19.00
N ARG A 82 8.01 -10.14 18.28
CA ARG A 82 9.46 -9.91 18.41
C ARG A 82 9.79 -8.45 18.77
N ASP A 83 8.83 -7.71 19.31
CA ASP A 83 9.00 -6.27 19.63
C ASP A 83 10.14 -6.05 20.66
N ALA A 84 10.36 -7.03 21.56
CA ALA A 84 11.46 -7.01 22.53
C ALA A 84 12.86 -7.09 21.89
N ASP A 85 12.96 -7.65 20.68
CA ASP A 85 14.19 -7.73 19.89
C ASP A 85 14.31 -6.57 18.88
N ASP A 86 13.43 -5.57 18.97
CA ASP A 86 13.32 -4.46 18.03
C ASP A 86 13.04 -4.89 16.58
N LEU A 87 12.26 -5.96 16.47
CA LEU A 87 11.77 -6.53 15.23
C LEU A 87 10.24 -6.41 15.21
N ARG A 88 9.73 -5.75 14.17
CA ARG A 88 8.29 -5.64 13.92
C ARG A 88 7.99 -6.20 12.55
N ASP A 89 7.69 -7.48 12.53
CA ASP A 89 7.44 -8.25 11.31
C ASP A 89 6.39 -7.56 10.43
N GLY A 90 6.76 -7.33 9.18
CA GLY A 90 5.97 -6.63 8.17
C GLY A 90 6.03 -5.10 8.21
N PHE A 91 6.54 -4.48 9.27
CA PHE A 91 6.55 -3.01 9.40
C PHE A 91 7.96 -2.46 9.43
N LEU A 92 8.83 -3.06 10.24
CA LEU A 92 10.23 -2.66 10.43
C LEU A 92 11.23 -3.79 10.13
N SER A 93 10.74 -5.03 10.03
CA SER A 93 11.51 -6.22 9.65
C SER A 93 10.66 -7.13 8.77
N PRO A 94 11.27 -8.04 7.98
CA PRO A 94 10.52 -9.07 7.25
C PRO A 94 9.66 -9.95 8.16
N LEU A 95 8.66 -10.61 7.58
CA LEU A 95 7.88 -11.64 8.28
C LEU A 95 8.79 -12.86 8.53
N SER A 96 9.01 -13.20 9.80
CA SER A 96 10.07 -14.12 10.23
C SER A 96 9.60 -15.54 10.58
N GLN A 97 8.29 -15.75 10.70
CA GLN A 97 7.71 -17.02 11.16
C GLN A 97 7.66 -18.09 10.05
N LEU A 98 8.85 -18.52 9.60
CA LEU A 98 9.06 -19.48 8.53
C LEU A 98 9.93 -20.64 9.02
N ARG A 99 9.79 -21.79 8.37
CA ARG A 99 10.62 -22.98 8.56
C ARG A 99 11.64 -23.09 7.43
N GLN A 100 12.79 -23.66 7.76
CA GLN A 100 13.81 -23.97 6.79
C GLN A 100 13.30 -24.99 5.76
N GLY A 101 13.72 -24.79 4.52
CA GLY A 101 13.51 -25.69 3.40
C GLY A 101 14.63 -26.73 3.24
N PRO A 102 14.51 -27.65 2.28
CA PRO A 102 15.62 -28.49 1.85
C PRO A 102 16.71 -27.66 1.16
N ASP A 103 17.95 -28.15 1.15
CA ASP A 103 19.08 -27.50 0.44
C ASP A 103 18.95 -27.64 -1.09
N GLU A 104 18.33 -28.73 -1.56
CA GLU A 104 18.12 -28.99 -2.98
C GLU A 104 16.83 -28.35 -3.49
N ALA A 105 16.95 -27.52 -4.52
CA ALA A 105 15.82 -26.86 -5.14
C ALA A 105 15.03 -27.82 -6.06
N PHE A 106 13.72 -27.89 -5.85
CA PHE A 106 12.82 -28.60 -6.75
C PHE A 106 12.72 -27.88 -8.10
N ALA A 107 12.87 -28.61 -9.21
CA ALA A 107 12.81 -28.04 -10.55
C ALA A 107 11.36 -27.65 -10.95
N LEU A 108 11.01 -26.36 -10.81
CA LEU A 108 9.71 -25.80 -11.19
C LEU A 108 9.45 -25.69 -12.71
N GLY A 109 10.39 -26.13 -13.54
CA GLY A 109 10.30 -26.07 -15.00
C GLY A 109 10.92 -24.79 -15.58
N THR A 110 10.40 -24.32 -16.71
CA THR A 110 10.86 -23.07 -17.33
C THR A 110 10.44 -21.84 -16.50
N PRO A 111 11.10 -20.68 -16.64
CA PRO A 111 10.70 -19.47 -15.93
C PRO A 111 9.21 -19.08 -16.11
N GLU A 112 8.63 -19.34 -17.28
CA GLU A 112 7.20 -19.10 -17.57
C GLU A 112 6.28 -20.07 -16.82
N GLN A 113 6.69 -21.34 -16.68
CA GLN A 113 5.97 -22.34 -15.90
C GLN A 113 6.05 -22.03 -14.41
N THR A 114 7.24 -21.63 -13.93
CA THR A 114 7.44 -21.19 -12.55
C THR A 114 6.56 -19.99 -12.22
N SER A 115 6.56 -18.94 -13.04
CA SER A 115 5.77 -17.73 -12.80
C SER A 115 4.26 -18.03 -12.79
N LYS A 116 3.78 -18.89 -13.68
CA LYS A 116 2.38 -19.36 -13.69
C LYS A 116 2.03 -20.12 -12.42
N THR A 117 2.91 -21.00 -11.95
CA THR A 117 2.72 -21.80 -10.73
C THR A 117 2.70 -20.90 -9.50
N ILE A 118 3.66 -19.99 -9.35
CA ILE A 118 3.72 -19.01 -8.26
C ILE A 118 2.41 -18.22 -8.18
N LYS A 119 1.92 -17.71 -9.31
CA LYS A 119 0.65 -16.96 -9.37
C LYS A 119 -0.54 -17.81 -8.95
N GLN A 120 -0.58 -19.06 -9.39
CA GLN A 120 -1.66 -19.99 -9.03
C GLN A 120 -1.65 -20.30 -7.53
N VAL A 121 -0.49 -20.61 -6.95
CA VAL A 121 -0.34 -20.91 -5.52
C VAL A 121 -0.61 -19.68 -4.66
N SER A 122 -0.10 -18.51 -5.03
CA SER A 122 -0.36 -17.27 -4.29
C SER A 122 -1.85 -16.93 -4.26
N LYS A 123 -2.57 -17.14 -5.38
CA LYS A 123 -4.03 -16.98 -5.45
C LYS A 123 -4.77 -18.01 -4.61
N LEU A 124 -4.30 -19.26 -4.59
CA LEU A 124 -4.84 -20.30 -3.70
C LEU A 124 -4.78 -19.85 -2.22
N PHE A 125 -3.69 -19.21 -1.81
CA PHE A 125 -3.56 -18.70 -0.44
C PHE A 125 -4.34 -17.41 -0.15
N GLY A 126 -4.93 -16.77 -1.18
CA GLY A 126 -5.86 -15.65 -1.00
C GLY A 126 -5.44 -14.33 -1.64
N ALA A 127 -4.36 -14.29 -2.43
CA ALA A 127 -3.99 -13.10 -3.18
C ALA A 127 -5.09 -12.71 -4.19
N ASP A 128 -5.56 -11.46 -4.17
CA ASP A 128 -6.47 -10.96 -5.19
C ASP A 128 -5.72 -10.65 -6.51
N LEU A 129 -4.51 -10.12 -6.39
CA LEU A 129 -3.60 -9.83 -7.49
C LEU A 129 -2.21 -10.41 -7.21
N VAL A 130 -1.53 -10.85 -8.26
CA VAL A 130 -0.15 -11.34 -8.19
C VAL A 130 0.58 -10.86 -9.42
N GLY A 131 1.66 -10.11 -9.22
CA GLY A 131 2.57 -9.68 -10.27
C GLY A 131 3.98 -10.06 -9.90
N ILE A 132 4.85 -10.21 -10.89
CA ILE A 132 6.25 -10.61 -10.68
C ILE A 132 7.15 -9.64 -11.44
N CYS A 133 8.15 -9.09 -10.77
CA CYS A 133 9.15 -8.23 -11.42
C CYS A 133 10.56 -8.65 -11.06
N LYS A 134 11.53 -8.13 -11.83
CA LYS A 134 12.96 -8.27 -11.50
C LYS A 134 13.24 -7.60 -10.15
N PHE A 135 14.20 -8.15 -9.40
CA PHE A 135 14.77 -7.46 -8.25
C PHE A 135 15.38 -6.12 -8.67
N ASP A 136 15.05 -5.06 -7.92
CA ASP A 136 15.51 -3.71 -8.17
C ASP A 136 15.90 -3.03 -6.86
N GLU A 137 17.20 -2.97 -6.62
CA GLU A 137 17.78 -2.44 -5.38
C GLU A 137 17.43 -0.97 -5.13
N ARG A 138 17.10 -0.19 -6.19
CA ARG A 138 16.68 1.21 -6.05
C ARG A 138 15.52 1.38 -5.08
N TRP A 139 14.64 0.39 -4.97
CA TRP A 139 13.46 0.47 -4.12
C TRP A 139 13.68 -0.07 -2.72
N VAL A 140 14.79 -0.76 -2.47
CA VAL A 140 15.16 -1.29 -1.15
C VAL A 140 15.59 -0.12 -0.26
N TYR A 141 15.11 -0.10 0.99
CA TYR A 141 15.52 0.93 1.94
C TYR A 141 17.02 0.83 2.21
N THR A 142 17.71 1.96 2.38
CA THR A 142 19.14 1.96 2.73
C THR A 142 19.36 1.41 4.14
N GLN A 143 18.43 1.72 5.04
CA GLN A 143 18.40 1.23 6.41
C GLN A 143 16.95 0.98 6.83
N ARG A 144 16.72 -0.04 7.66
CA ARG A 144 15.48 -0.24 8.40
C ARG A 144 15.48 0.58 9.69
N TYR A 145 14.30 0.96 10.16
CA TYR A 145 14.15 1.63 11.44
C TYR A 145 14.09 0.63 12.60
N ALA A 146 14.80 0.96 13.68
CA ALA A 146 14.90 0.23 14.93
C ALA A 146 14.39 1.16 16.05
N ARG A 147 13.26 0.84 16.67
CA ARG A 147 12.54 1.72 17.61
C ARG A 147 13.25 1.86 18.94
N SER A 148 13.88 0.80 19.44
CA SER A 148 14.53 0.81 20.75
C SER A 148 15.96 1.35 20.72
N SER A 149 16.55 1.54 19.54
CA SER A 149 17.99 1.72 19.39
C SER A 149 18.57 3.11 19.72
N SER A 150 17.80 4.14 20.09
CA SER A 150 18.40 5.39 20.62
C SER A 150 17.40 6.38 21.25
N LYS A 151 17.92 7.29 22.08
CA LYS A 151 17.27 8.59 22.39
C LYS A 151 17.72 9.61 21.33
N GLY A 152 16.78 10.13 20.53
CA GLY A 152 17.09 11.07 19.42
C GLY A 152 16.82 10.44 18.05
N LYS A 153 17.38 11.00 16.98
CA LYS A 153 17.27 10.38 15.64
C LYS A 153 18.02 9.04 15.64
N PRO A 154 17.36 7.92 15.32
CA PRO A 154 17.98 6.61 15.37
C PRO A 154 18.93 6.37 14.21
N GLU A 155 20.06 5.72 14.52
CA GLU A 155 20.88 5.07 13.52
C GLU A 155 20.09 3.86 12.99
N GLY A 156 19.76 3.88 11.70
CA GLY A 156 19.05 2.77 11.07
C GLY A 156 19.95 1.55 10.94
N LEU A 157 19.35 0.36 10.94
CA LEU A 157 20.08 -0.90 10.77
C LEU A 157 20.08 -1.32 9.29
N PRO A 158 21.06 -2.12 8.83
CA PRO A 158 21.03 -2.66 7.47
C PRO A 158 19.74 -3.43 7.18
N VAL A 159 19.30 -3.38 5.92
CA VAL A 159 18.26 -4.26 5.40
C VAL A 159 18.94 -5.56 4.97
N ASP A 160 18.69 -6.64 5.71
CA ASP A 160 19.30 -7.94 5.45
C ASP A 160 18.46 -8.74 4.42
N LEU A 161 18.97 -8.82 3.21
CA LEU A 161 18.39 -9.60 2.12
C LEU A 161 19.44 -10.60 1.62
N PRO A 162 19.06 -11.86 1.32
CA PRO A 162 19.97 -12.84 0.77
C PRO A 162 20.64 -12.36 -0.52
N GLU A 163 21.84 -12.87 -0.78
CA GLU A 163 22.50 -12.68 -2.07
C GLU A 163 21.76 -13.45 -3.18
N ASN A 164 21.98 -13.07 -4.43
CA ASN A 164 21.46 -13.76 -5.62
C ASN A 164 19.93 -13.81 -5.77
N LEU A 165 19.22 -12.81 -5.22
CA LEU A 165 17.79 -12.63 -5.48
C LEU A 165 17.54 -12.36 -6.97
N GLN A 166 16.64 -13.12 -7.58
CA GLN A 166 16.30 -12.99 -9.00
C GLN A 166 15.15 -12.01 -9.22
N GLY A 167 14.12 -12.10 -8.38
CA GLY A 167 12.88 -11.35 -8.58
C GLY A 167 12.09 -11.10 -7.30
N VAL A 168 11.01 -10.36 -7.48
CA VAL A 168 10.06 -9.99 -6.44
C VAL A 168 8.67 -10.41 -6.89
N ILE A 169 8.00 -11.19 -6.05
CA ILE A 169 6.58 -11.51 -6.20
C ILE A 169 5.81 -10.44 -5.42
N VAL A 170 4.97 -9.67 -6.10
CA VAL A 170 4.14 -8.63 -5.48
C VAL A 170 2.71 -9.16 -5.37
N ILE A 171 2.23 -9.24 -4.13
CA ILE A 171 0.87 -9.64 -3.79
C ILE A 171 0.03 -8.37 -3.65
N GLY A 172 -1.17 -8.37 -4.22
CA GLY A 172 -2.16 -7.32 -4.02
C GLY A 172 -3.39 -7.85 -3.31
N GLN A 173 -3.78 -7.23 -2.20
CA GLN A 173 -5.03 -7.51 -1.49
C GLN A 173 -6.02 -6.35 -1.65
N ALA A 174 -7.17 -6.64 -2.23
CA ALA A 174 -8.27 -5.69 -2.35
C ALA A 174 -8.86 -5.38 -0.98
N MET A 175 -9.09 -4.09 -0.72
CA MET A 175 -9.80 -3.68 0.49
C MET A 175 -11.32 -3.73 0.25
N ASP A 176 -12.07 -3.93 1.33
CA ASP A 176 -13.54 -3.87 1.27
C ASP A 176 -13.98 -2.47 0.82
N HIS A 177 -14.81 -2.42 -0.23
CA HIS A 177 -15.18 -1.12 -0.79
C HIS A 177 -16.20 -0.38 0.06
N ASP A 178 -17.18 -1.07 0.64
CA ASP A 178 -18.25 -0.42 1.37
C ASP A 178 -17.71 0.20 2.67
N LEU A 179 -16.73 -0.44 3.31
CA LEU A 179 -15.92 0.16 4.37
C LEU A 179 -15.11 1.37 3.88
N VAL A 180 -14.52 1.32 2.67
CA VAL A 180 -13.83 2.49 2.09
C VAL A 180 -14.80 3.64 1.80
N ASP A 181 -16.06 3.36 1.48
CA ASP A 181 -17.08 4.41 1.32
C ASP A 181 -17.42 5.13 2.63
N THR A 182 -17.13 4.56 3.81
CA THR A 182 -17.37 5.23 5.11
C THR A 182 -16.30 6.23 5.52
N VAL A 183 -15.19 6.28 4.77
CA VAL A 183 -14.07 7.20 4.96
C VAL A 183 -14.50 8.67 5.07
N PRO A 184 -13.90 9.49 5.95
CA PRO A 184 -12.98 9.09 7.03
C PRO A 184 -13.77 8.58 8.25
N SER A 185 -13.37 7.46 8.82
CA SER A 185 -13.96 6.89 10.04
C SER A 185 -13.01 5.88 10.69
N ALA A 186 -13.15 5.62 11.98
CA ALA A 186 -12.53 4.46 12.62
C ALA A 186 -13.02 3.16 11.96
N LEU A 187 -14.32 3.09 11.62
CA LEU A 187 -14.93 1.97 10.90
C LEU A 187 -14.17 1.62 9.61
N SER A 188 -13.87 2.62 8.77
CA SER A 188 -13.12 2.41 7.52
C SER A 188 -11.71 1.87 7.74
N GLY A 189 -11.13 2.09 8.93
CA GLY A 189 -9.83 1.50 9.29
C GLY A 189 -9.86 -0.03 9.35
N ALA A 190 -11.03 -0.65 9.52
CA ALA A 190 -11.17 -2.11 9.43
C ALA A 190 -10.80 -2.64 8.03
N ALA A 191 -11.05 -1.88 6.96
CA ALA A 191 -10.64 -2.25 5.60
C ALA A 191 -9.11 -2.28 5.46
N VAL A 192 -8.40 -1.42 6.21
CA VAL A 192 -6.93 -1.36 6.23
C VAL A 192 -6.37 -2.54 7.03
N GLY A 193 -6.85 -2.72 8.26
CA GLY A 193 -6.39 -3.79 9.15
C GLY A 193 -6.62 -5.17 8.55
N LEU A 194 -7.81 -5.42 7.99
CA LEU A 194 -8.11 -6.68 7.33
C LEU A 194 -7.19 -6.94 6.13
N GLY A 195 -6.82 -5.89 5.40
CA GLY A 195 -5.85 -5.99 4.31
C GLY A 195 -4.49 -6.48 4.81
N TYR A 196 -3.95 -5.85 5.86
CA TYR A 196 -2.67 -6.28 6.46
C TYR A 196 -2.71 -7.70 7.02
N SER A 197 -3.78 -8.03 7.74
CA SER A 197 -3.97 -9.37 8.31
C SER A 197 -4.02 -10.46 7.23
N LYS A 198 -4.67 -10.19 6.10
CA LYS A 198 -4.70 -11.10 4.95
C LYS A 198 -3.36 -11.17 4.22
N ASP A 199 -2.71 -10.02 3.98
CA ASP A 199 -1.40 -10.01 3.34
C ASP A 199 -0.39 -10.84 4.15
N ALA A 200 -0.38 -10.73 5.49
CA ALA A 200 0.50 -11.53 6.35
C ALA A 200 0.31 -13.04 6.13
N LEU A 201 -0.94 -13.51 6.06
CA LEU A 201 -1.28 -14.90 5.76
C LEU A 201 -0.75 -15.32 4.38
N VAL A 202 -1.09 -14.56 3.34
CA VAL A 202 -0.74 -14.90 1.95
C VAL A 202 0.77 -14.93 1.77
N LEU A 203 1.47 -13.93 2.30
CA LEU A 203 2.92 -13.79 2.18
C LEU A 203 3.66 -14.91 2.89
N LEU A 204 3.30 -15.22 4.14
CA LEU A 204 3.91 -16.32 4.90
C LEU A 204 3.67 -17.66 4.21
N ALA A 205 2.44 -17.95 3.78
CA ALA A 205 2.11 -19.22 3.13
C ALA A 205 2.85 -19.38 1.79
N THR A 206 2.90 -18.32 0.98
CA THR A 206 3.57 -18.34 -0.32
C THR A 206 5.09 -18.46 -0.17
N ALA A 207 5.68 -17.72 0.76
CA ALA A 207 7.11 -17.81 1.04
C ALA A 207 7.48 -19.18 1.62
N GLN A 208 6.67 -19.72 2.54
CA GLN A 208 6.90 -21.05 3.09
C GLN A 208 6.83 -22.13 2.01
N TRP A 209 5.91 -22.00 1.05
CA TRP A 209 5.85 -22.92 -0.08
C TRP A 209 7.12 -22.87 -0.94
N LEU A 210 7.64 -21.67 -1.24
CA LEU A 210 8.92 -21.53 -1.94
C LEU A 210 10.09 -22.11 -1.15
N LEU A 211 10.15 -21.86 0.16
CA LEU A 211 11.14 -22.45 1.06
C LEU A 211 11.06 -23.97 1.03
N ASN A 212 9.86 -24.56 1.10
CA ASN A 212 9.68 -26.01 1.04
C ASN A 212 10.12 -26.63 -0.30
N LEU A 213 10.30 -25.82 -1.35
CA LEU A 213 10.85 -26.21 -2.64
C LEU A 213 12.36 -25.95 -2.76
N GLY A 214 13.02 -25.52 -1.68
CA GLY A 214 14.46 -25.23 -1.65
C GLY A 214 14.84 -23.86 -2.22
N TYR A 215 13.90 -22.94 -2.36
CA TYR A 215 14.18 -21.55 -2.79
C TYR A 215 14.20 -20.60 -1.60
N SER A 216 15.11 -19.63 -1.62
CA SER A 216 15.10 -18.52 -0.65
C SER A 216 13.86 -17.67 -0.88
N ALA A 217 13.12 -17.33 0.18
CA ALA A 217 11.97 -16.44 0.11
C ALA A 217 11.90 -15.55 1.35
N VAL A 218 11.90 -14.23 1.13
CA VAL A 218 11.80 -13.23 2.20
C VAL A 218 10.48 -12.47 2.06
N PRO A 219 9.43 -12.88 2.80
CA PRO A 219 8.13 -12.22 2.79
C PRO A 219 8.16 -10.94 3.62
N THR A 220 7.54 -9.90 3.09
CA THR A 220 7.67 -8.52 3.57
C THR A 220 6.40 -7.74 3.26
N LEU A 221 6.05 -6.77 4.09
CA LEU A 221 4.87 -5.93 3.95
C LEU A 221 5.31 -4.49 3.63
N ASN A 222 5.22 -3.58 4.61
CA ASN A 222 5.66 -2.18 4.49
C ASN A 222 7.18 -2.01 4.71
N ASP A 223 7.84 -3.01 5.29
CA ASP A 223 9.26 -3.01 5.60
C ASP A 223 10.13 -3.18 4.35
N THR A 224 11.46 -3.17 4.49
CA THR A 224 12.47 -3.59 3.49
C THR A 224 12.61 -2.75 2.20
N ALA A 225 11.52 -2.33 1.54
CA ALA A 225 11.52 -1.69 0.22
C ALA A 225 10.16 -1.07 -0.13
N LEU A 226 10.15 -0.04 -0.97
CA LEU A 226 8.95 0.68 -1.42
C LEU A 226 8.03 -0.21 -2.27
N ALA A 227 6.80 -0.43 -1.81
CA ALA A 227 5.83 -1.30 -2.48
C ALA A 227 5.26 -0.72 -3.79
N ILE A 228 5.01 0.60 -3.86
CA ILE A 228 4.42 1.27 -5.03
C ILE A 228 5.22 1.06 -6.33
N PRO A 229 6.54 1.35 -6.39
CA PRO A 229 7.30 1.11 -7.61
C PRO A 229 7.36 -0.37 -7.99
N LEU A 230 7.50 -1.28 -7.01
CA LEU A 230 7.52 -2.73 -7.27
C LEU A 230 6.18 -3.22 -7.85
N ALA A 231 5.05 -2.76 -7.33
CA ALA A 231 3.72 -3.10 -7.87
C ALA A 231 3.53 -2.60 -9.32
N ILE A 232 4.08 -1.43 -9.67
CA ILE A 232 4.06 -0.93 -11.05
C ILE A 232 4.97 -1.77 -11.94
N GLN A 233 6.20 -2.06 -11.50
CA GLN A 233 7.14 -2.94 -12.23
C GLN A 233 6.57 -4.34 -12.46
N ALA A 234 5.81 -4.86 -11.51
CA ALA A 234 5.12 -6.13 -11.57
C ALA A 234 3.83 -6.10 -12.41
N GLY A 235 3.54 -4.97 -13.08
CA GLY A 235 2.40 -4.86 -14.00
C GLY A 235 1.03 -4.78 -13.32
N LEU A 236 0.96 -4.52 -12.01
CA LEU A 236 -0.32 -4.52 -11.28
C LEU A 236 -1.15 -3.26 -11.51
N GLY A 237 -0.53 -2.16 -11.96
CA GLY A 237 -1.28 -0.93 -12.26
C GLY A 237 -0.39 0.27 -12.58
N GLU A 238 -1.01 1.45 -12.60
CA GLU A 238 -0.36 2.73 -12.92
C GLU A 238 -0.33 3.68 -11.71
N TYR A 239 0.64 4.60 -11.68
CA TYR A 239 0.77 5.59 -10.61
C TYR A 239 -0.33 6.67 -10.70
N GLY A 240 -1.17 6.78 -9.68
CA GLY A 240 -2.19 7.82 -9.57
C GLY A 240 -1.66 9.11 -8.93
N ARG A 241 -2.31 10.26 -9.22
CA ARG A 241 -1.98 11.57 -8.61
C ARG A 241 -1.91 11.56 -7.08
N HIS A 242 -2.74 10.73 -6.44
CA HIS A 242 -2.76 10.56 -4.99
C HIS A 242 -1.62 9.70 -4.43
N GLY A 243 -0.66 9.27 -5.25
CA GLY A 243 0.52 8.53 -4.82
C GLY A 243 0.33 7.03 -4.59
N MET A 244 -0.78 6.45 -5.06
CA MET A 244 -1.05 5.00 -4.95
C MET A 244 -1.14 4.38 -6.35
N VAL A 245 -0.95 3.06 -6.43
CA VAL A 245 -1.18 2.31 -7.68
C VAL A 245 -2.67 2.16 -7.92
N ILE A 246 -3.12 2.51 -9.12
CA ILE A 246 -4.47 2.25 -9.60
C ILE A 246 -4.42 0.96 -10.42
N THR A 247 -5.13 -0.05 -9.95
CA THR A 247 -5.29 -1.35 -10.62
C THR A 247 -6.54 -1.35 -11.50
N ARG A 248 -6.62 -2.24 -12.50
CA ARG A 248 -7.81 -2.35 -13.36
C ARG A 248 -9.00 -2.97 -12.62
N GLU A 249 -8.70 -3.82 -11.65
CA GLU A 249 -9.64 -4.70 -10.95
C GLU A 249 -10.27 -3.99 -9.75
N PHE A 250 -9.51 -3.16 -9.04
CA PHE A 250 -9.95 -2.58 -7.76
C PHE A 250 -9.72 -1.06 -7.66
N GLY A 251 -9.11 -0.45 -8.68
CA GLY A 251 -8.70 0.95 -8.62
C GLY A 251 -7.59 1.15 -7.58
N PRO A 252 -7.61 2.25 -6.79
CA PRO A 252 -6.59 2.50 -5.77
C PRO A 252 -6.75 1.69 -4.49
N ARG A 253 -7.77 0.84 -4.39
CA ARG A 253 -8.16 0.14 -3.17
C ARG A 253 -7.49 -1.23 -3.03
N VAL A 254 -6.16 -1.21 -3.10
CA VAL A 254 -5.33 -2.42 -3.03
C VAL A 254 -4.15 -2.13 -2.10
N ARG A 255 -3.87 -3.06 -1.19
CA ARG A 255 -2.63 -3.11 -0.41
C ARG A 255 -1.64 -4.03 -1.10
N PHE A 256 -0.35 -3.77 -0.91
CA PHE A 256 0.69 -4.56 -1.55
C PHE A 256 1.66 -5.13 -0.53
N GLY A 257 1.81 -6.46 -0.58
CA GLY A 257 2.88 -7.21 0.04
C GLY A 257 3.89 -7.70 -1.01
N LYS A 258 5.03 -8.20 -0.57
CA LYS A 258 6.10 -8.63 -1.46
C LYS A 258 6.94 -9.76 -0.90
N ILE A 259 7.46 -10.60 -1.79
CA ILE A 259 8.36 -11.70 -1.47
C ILE A 259 9.57 -11.60 -2.39
N PHE A 260 10.75 -11.42 -1.80
CA PHE A 260 12.02 -11.50 -2.51
C PHE A 260 12.46 -12.95 -2.61
N THR A 261 12.83 -13.43 -3.79
CA THR A 261 13.24 -14.83 -3.95
C THR A 261 14.28 -15.03 -5.06
N ASN A 262 15.02 -16.12 -4.96
CA ASN A 262 15.95 -16.60 -5.99
C ASN A 262 15.30 -17.59 -6.98
N ALA A 263 14.00 -17.89 -6.84
CA ALA A 263 13.31 -18.80 -7.76
C ALA A 263 13.36 -18.30 -9.22
N PRO A 264 13.66 -19.18 -10.20
CA PRO A 264 13.76 -18.80 -11.61
C PRO A 264 12.38 -18.59 -12.22
N MET A 265 12.01 -17.34 -12.51
CA MET A 265 10.67 -16.98 -12.97
C MET A 265 10.69 -15.89 -14.04
N ALA A 266 9.72 -15.96 -14.95
CA ALA A 266 9.47 -14.91 -15.93
C ALA A 266 8.82 -13.68 -15.25
N PHE A 267 9.21 -12.49 -15.70
CA PHE A 267 8.71 -11.23 -15.16
C PHE A 267 7.55 -10.68 -16.00
N ASP A 268 6.61 -10.02 -15.32
CA ASP A 268 5.51 -9.32 -15.95
C ASP A 268 5.99 -7.99 -16.57
N ASN A 269 5.26 -7.55 -17.59
CA ASN A 269 5.46 -6.24 -18.18
C ASN A 269 4.62 -5.19 -17.45
N GLN A 270 5.16 -3.98 -17.38
CA GLN A 270 4.37 -2.82 -16.93
C GLN A 270 3.14 -2.62 -17.80
N VAL A 271 2.06 -2.12 -17.20
CA VAL A 271 0.78 -1.89 -17.87
C VAL A 271 0.47 -0.40 -18.00
N GLU A 272 -0.15 -0.01 -19.10
CA GLU A 272 -0.68 1.34 -19.31
C GLU A 272 -2.17 1.26 -19.71
N PHE A 273 -3.01 2.04 -19.04
CA PHE A 273 -4.43 2.19 -19.36
C PHE A 273 -4.95 3.62 -19.21
N GLY A 274 -4.04 4.58 -19.17
CA GLY A 274 -4.36 6.00 -19.27
C GLY A 274 -4.64 6.67 -17.92
N VAL A 275 -4.19 6.11 -16.81
CA VAL A 275 -4.33 6.74 -15.48
C VAL A 275 -3.67 8.11 -15.44
N THR A 276 -2.49 8.28 -16.03
CA THR A 276 -1.81 9.58 -16.14
C THR A 276 -2.66 10.61 -16.86
N LYS A 277 -3.06 10.29 -18.09
CA LYS A 277 -3.91 11.14 -18.93
C LYS A 277 -5.25 11.48 -18.25
N PHE A 278 -5.78 10.56 -17.46
CA PHE A 278 -6.96 10.80 -16.64
C PHE A 278 -6.65 11.75 -15.47
N CYS A 279 -5.57 11.51 -14.74
CA CYS A 279 -5.12 12.30 -13.59
C CYS A 279 -4.67 13.71 -13.96
N GLU A 280 -4.22 13.95 -15.20
CA GLU A 280 -3.94 15.29 -15.75
C GLU A 280 -5.20 16.16 -15.84
N LYS A 281 -6.39 15.56 -15.98
CA LYS A 281 -7.68 16.27 -16.02
C LYS A 281 -8.44 16.19 -14.71
N CYS A 282 -8.43 15.03 -14.06
CA CYS A 282 -9.09 14.81 -12.79
C CYS A 282 -8.32 15.51 -11.65
N ARG A 283 -9.04 16.17 -10.74
CA ARG A 283 -8.50 16.76 -9.49
C ARG A 283 -9.26 16.37 -8.23
N LYS A 284 -10.10 15.33 -8.29
CA LYS A 284 -10.97 14.97 -7.15
C LYS A 284 -10.21 14.69 -5.85
N CYS A 285 -9.12 13.93 -5.92
CA CYS A 285 -8.29 13.62 -4.75
C CYS A 285 -7.60 14.88 -4.18
N THR A 286 -7.05 15.75 -5.04
CA THR A 286 -6.47 17.04 -4.66
C THR A 286 -7.50 17.96 -4.00
N ASN A 287 -8.67 18.10 -4.62
CA ASN A 287 -9.73 18.97 -4.12
C ASN A 287 -10.26 18.51 -2.76
N ALA A 288 -10.45 17.20 -2.60
CA ALA A 288 -11.00 16.60 -1.38
C ALA A 288 -9.98 16.44 -0.24
N CYS A 289 -8.67 16.55 -0.49
CA CYS A 289 -7.63 16.36 0.52
C CYS A 289 -7.66 17.50 1.56
N PRO A 290 -8.03 17.24 2.83
CA PRO A 290 -8.13 18.31 3.83
C PRO A 290 -6.81 19.05 4.11
N PRO A 291 -5.65 18.38 4.25
CA PRO A 291 -4.39 19.06 4.50
C PRO A 291 -3.69 19.56 3.22
N LYS A 292 -4.33 19.44 2.05
CA LYS A 292 -3.75 19.81 0.75
C LYS A 292 -2.38 19.19 0.49
N ALA A 293 -2.25 17.91 0.86
CA ALA A 293 -1.02 17.13 0.70
C ALA A 293 -0.78 16.63 -0.74
N ILE A 294 -1.83 16.56 -1.56
CA ILE A 294 -1.75 16.04 -2.93
C ILE A 294 -1.54 17.21 -3.90
N PRO A 295 -0.55 17.16 -4.81
CA PRO A 295 -0.23 18.27 -5.70
C PRO A 295 -1.31 18.48 -6.78
N ASP A 296 -1.51 19.75 -7.16
CA ASP A 296 -2.42 20.14 -8.23
C ASP A 296 -1.73 20.20 -9.62
N GLY A 297 -0.43 20.48 -9.64
CA GLY A 297 0.35 20.62 -10.87
C GLY A 297 0.67 19.31 -11.59
N GLU A 298 1.57 19.41 -12.56
CA GLU A 298 2.12 18.26 -13.31
C GLU A 298 3.16 17.48 -12.49
N PRO A 299 3.47 16.21 -12.86
CA PRO A 299 4.54 15.45 -12.23
C PRO A 299 5.88 16.19 -12.30
N SER A 300 6.58 16.29 -11.16
CA SER A 300 7.87 16.97 -11.06
C SER A 300 8.86 16.18 -10.19
N PRO A 301 10.18 16.34 -10.39
CA PRO A 301 11.21 15.64 -9.60
C PRO A 301 11.47 16.31 -8.24
N VAL A 302 10.42 16.78 -7.56
CA VAL A 302 10.55 17.50 -6.30
C VAL A 302 10.64 16.56 -5.11
N LYS A 303 11.63 16.80 -4.24
CA LYS A 303 11.69 16.25 -2.88
C LYS A 303 11.06 17.28 -1.94
N LEU A 304 9.85 16.99 -1.44
CA LEU A 304 9.09 17.95 -0.64
C LEU A 304 9.64 18.12 0.77
N ASN A 305 10.11 17.03 1.36
CA ASN A 305 10.56 16.99 2.75
C ASN A 305 11.40 15.72 3.02
N LEU A 306 11.79 15.51 4.28
CA LEU A 306 12.62 14.38 4.68
C LEU A 306 11.92 13.02 4.46
N SER A 307 10.59 13.00 4.57
CA SER A 307 9.77 11.81 4.32
C SER A 307 9.43 11.56 2.84
N SER A 308 10.10 12.27 1.92
CA SER A 308 9.91 12.12 0.47
C SER A 308 11.13 11.49 -0.20
N ILE A 309 10.87 10.57 -1.14
CA ILE A 309 11.90 10.00 -2.03
C ILE A 309 12.48 11.08 -2.97
N SER A 310 13.79 11.02 -3.20
CA SER A 310 14.52 11.94 -4.09
C SER A 310 14.65 11.36 -5.51
N GLY A 311 14.86 12.22 -6.50
CA GLY A 311 15.20 11.83 -7.88
C GLY A 311 14.15 10.96 -8.58
N VAL A 312 12.86 11.17 -8.28
CA VAL A 312 11.75 10.57 -9.04
C VAL A 312 10.81 11.69 -9.48
N LYS A 313 10.65 11.88 -10.79
CA LYS A 313 9.65 12.79 -11.35
C LYS A 313 8.29 12.14 -11.22
N LYS A 314 7.41 12.63 -10.33
CA LYS A 314 6.05 12.09 -10.11
C LYS A 314 5.14 13.13 -9.49
N TRP A 315 3.85 12.82 -9.30
CA TRP A 315 3.04 13.55 -8.32
C TRP A 315 3.47 13.18 -6.91
N SER A 316 4.34 13.99 -6.31
CA SER A 316 4.80 13.79 -4.93
C SER A 316 3.75 14.29 -3.95
N VAL A 317 3.20 13.37 -3.15
CA VAL A 317 2.31 13.70 -2.02
C VAL A 317 3.16 14.09 -0.82
N ASP A 318 2.81 15.17 -0.15
CA ASP A 318 3.42 15.60 1.10
C ASP A 318 2.99 14.65 2.24
N GLY A 319 3.86 13.68 2.55
CA GLY A 319 3.58 12.65 3.56
C GLY A 319 3.38 13.21 4.97
N GLU A 320 4.07 14.30 5.32
CA GLU A 320 3.97 14.96 6.62
C GLU A 320 2.64 15.69 6.78
N LYS A 321 2.21 16.44 5.76
CA LYS A 321 0.85 17.03 5.73
C LYS A 321 -0.24 15.97 5.73
N CYS A 322 -0.04 14.86 5.02
CA CYS A 322 -0.99 13.75 5.02
C CYS A 322 -1.15 13.18 6.43
N PHE A 323 -0.03 12.84 7.09
CA PHE A 323 -0.02 12.24 8.42
C PHE A 323 -0.51 13.20 9.52
N SER A 324 -0.26 14.51 9.40
CA SER A 324 -0.78 15.49 10.38
C SER A 324 -2.31 15.47 10.47
N TYR A 325 -3.01 15.20 9.36
CA TYR A 325 -4.45 15.01 9.38
C TYR A 325 -4.86 13.71 10.09
N TRP A 326 -4.08 12.63 9.95
CA TRP A 326 -4.34 11.36 10.66
C TRP A 326 -4.18 11.55 12.16
N ALA A 327 -3.11 12.21 12.59
CA ALA A 327 -2.87 12.61 13.97
C ALA A 327 -4.02 13.47 14.51
N LYS A 328 -4.54 14.42 13.71
CA LYS A 328 -5.67 15.28 14.09
C LYS A 328 -6.98 14.51 14.29
N ILE A 329 -7.25 13.50 13.45
CA ILE A 329 -8.51 12.72 13.55
C ILE A 329 -8.35 11.43 14.38
N VAL A 330 -7.13 11.10 14.77
CA VAL A 330 -6.75 9.86 15.49
C VAL A 330 -7.29 8.61 14.76
N SER A 331 -7.10 8.60 13.44
CA SER A 331 -7.58 7.53 12.55
C SER A 331 -6.97 7.69 11.15
N ASP A 332 -7.02 6.62 10.36
CA ASP A 332 -6.65 6.65 8.96
C ASP A 332 -7.60 7.56 8.15
N CYS A 333 -7.05 8.27 7.15
CA CYS A 333 -7.82 9.21 6.34
C CYS A 333 -8.44 8.57 5.09
N MET A 334 -7.62 8.18 4.10
CA MET A 334 -8.05 7.55 2.83
C MET A 334 -9.09 8.31 1.97
N ILE A 335 -9.39 9.59 2.24
CA ILE A 335 -10.39 10.34 1.45
C ILE A 335 -10.07 10.33 -0.04
N CYS A 336 -8.78 10.46 -0.39
CA CYS A 336 -8.30 10.41 -1.77
C CYS A 336 -8.62 9.10 -2.48
N MET A 337 -8.67 7.97 -1.76
CA MET A 337 -9.06 6.66 -2.29
C MET A 337 -10.55 6.64 -2.57
N ARG A 338 -11.38 7.01 -1.58
CA ARG A 338 -12.84 7.00 -1.68
C ARG A 338 -13.34 7.83 -2.86
N VAL A 339 -12.84 9.06 -3.01
CA VAL A 339 -13.30 10.00 -4.06
C VAL A 339 -12.70 9.72 -5.44
N CYS A 340 -11.75 8.78 -5.55
CA CYS A 340 -11.13 8.48 -6.84
C CYS A 340 -12.17 7.88 -7.79
N PRO A 341 -12.32 8.40 -9.03
CA PRO A 341 -13.25 7.83 -10.01
C PRO A 341 -12.97 6.36 -10.37
N TYR A 342 -11.73 5.89 -10.16
CA TYR A 342 -11.35 4.49 -10.31
C TYR A 342 -11.77 3.60 -9.13
N ASN A 343 -12.20 4.16 -7.99
CA ASN A 343 -12.72 3.39 -6.86
C ASN A 343 -14.14 2.87 -7.18
N LYS A 344 -14.21 1.81 -7.99
CA LYS A 344 -15.45 1.22 -8.52
C LYS A 344 -15.47 -0.29 -8.32
N ASP A 345 -16.66 -0.85 -8.49
CA ASP A 345 -16.87 -2.30 -8.60
C ASP A 345 -16.79 -2.72 -10.07
N PHE A 346 -15.63 -3.18 -10.51
CA PHE A 346 -15.42 -3.58 -11.90
C PHE A 346 -16.02 -4.96 -12.25
N THR A 347 -16.75 -5.62 -11.34
CA THR A 347 -17.61 -6.75 -11.73
C THR A 347 -18.79 -6.26 -12.58
N LYS A 348 -19.26 -5.02 -12.36
CA LYS A 348 -20.37 -4.39 -13.08
C LYS A 348 -19.94 -3.88 -14.45
N PHE A 349 -20.67 -4.28 -15.49
CA PHE A 349 -20.39 -3.90 -16.88
C PHE A 349 -20.29 -2.39 -17.11
N ARG A 350 -21.19 -1.59 -16.50
CA ARG A 350 -21.17 -0.13 -16.61
C ARG A 350 -19.86 0.50 -16.10
N HIS A 351 -19.24 -0.05 -15.06
CA HIS A 351 -17.96 0.45 -14.56
C HIS A 351 -16.81 0.07 -15.48
N LYS A 352 -16.88 -1.10 -16.14
CA LYS A 352 -15.94 -1.46 -17.21
C LYS A 352 -16.04 -0.50 -18.41
N ILE A 353 -17.24 -0.07 -18.76
CA ILE A 353 -17.43 0.99 -19.78
C ILE A 353 -16.81 2.31 -19.27
N GLY A 354 -17.11 2.72 -18.04
CA GLY A 354 -16.53 3.91 -17.43
C GLY A 354 -15.00 3.90 -17.46
N LEU A 355 -14.37 2.75 -17.17
CA LEU A 355 -12.92 2.54 -17.28
C LEU A 355 -12.41 2.76 -18.70
N ARG A 356 -13.09 2.21 -19.72
CA ARG A 356 -12.75 2.44 -21.13
C ARG A 356 -12.91 3.91 -21.53
N LEU A 357 -13.94 4.59 -21.05
CA LEU A 357 -14.12 6.03 -21.32
C LEU A 357 -12.99 6.85 -20.68
N ALA A 358 -12.57 6.49 -19.45
CA ALA A 358 -11.49 7.14 -18.72
C ALA A 358 -10.16 7.16 -19.50
N SER A 359 -9.89 6.10 -20.27
CA SER A 359 -8.66 5.96 -21.05
C SER A 359 -8.68 6.70 -22.40
N THR A 360 -9.84 7.24 -22.81
CA THR A 360 -10.01 7.90 -24.12
C THR A 360 -10.08 9.43 -24.00
N LYS A 361 -10.38 10.12 -25.11
CA LYS A 361 -10.67 11.56 -25.11
C LYS A 361 -12.01 11.90 -24.41
N LEU A 362 -12.88 10.91 -24.19
CA LEU A 362 -14.20 11.07 -23.54
C LEU A 362 -14.14 11.07 -22.00
N ARG A 363 -12.94 11.11 -21.40
CA ARG A 363 -12.76 11.10 -19.93
C ARG A 363 -13.51 12.21 -19.18
N ASN A 364 -13.74 13.35 -19.82
CA ASN A 364 -14.52 14.44 -19.21
C ASN A 364 -16.01 14.07 -19.07
N ILE A 365 -16.57 13.34 -20.03
CA ILE A 365 -17.93 12.80 -19.95
C ILE A 365 -18.00 11.78 -18.81
N MET A 366 -17.00 10.89 -18.69
CA MET A 366 -16.93 9.94 -17.58
C MET A 366 -16.90 10.68 -16.22
N LEU A 367 -16.10 11.74 -16.09
CA LEU A 367 -16.03 12.54 -14.86
C LEU A 367 -17.38 13.18 -14.53
N MET A 368 -18.04 13.80 -15.51
CA MET A 368 -19.37 14.39 -15.37
C MET A 368 -20.40 13.35 -14.91
N LEU A 369 -20.42 12.16 -15.54
CA LEU A 369 -21.29 11.06 -15.14
C LEU A 369 -20.96 10.56 -13.72
N ASN A 370 -19.68 10.53 -13.36
CA ASN A 370 -19.27 10.16 -12.01
C ASN A 370 -19.84 11.12 -10.96
N ASP A 371 -19.82 12.42 -11.23
CA ASP A 371 -20.39 13.43 -10.33
C ASP A 371 -21.91 13.35 -10.28
N PHE A 372 -22.57 13.25 -11.43
CA PHE A 372 -24.03 13.13 -11.53
C PHE A 372 -24.57 11.90 -10.76
N LEU A 373 -23.86 10.78 -10.81
CA LEU A 373 -24.25 9.54 -10.12
C LEU A 373 -23.83 9.52 -8.63
N GLY A 374 -23.28 10.60 -8.09
CA GLY A 374 -22.90 10.71 -6.67
C GLY A 374 -21.75 9.80 -6.25
N TYR A 375 -20.94 9.31 -7.20
CA TYR A 375 -19.83 8.42 -6.86
C TYR A 375 -18.71 9.14 -6.12
N GLY A 376 -18.26 8.56 -5.01
CA GLY A 376 -17.22 9.11 -4.14
C GLY A 376 -17.77 9.88 -2.94
N GLU A 377 -19.11 9.97 -2.82
CA GLU A 377 -19.78 10.43 -1.61
C GLU A 377 -19.59 9.45 -0.45
N ARG A 378 -19.65 9.98 0.78
CA ARG A 378 -19.54 9.18 2.00
C ARG A 378 -20.77 8.30 2.20
N LEU A 379 -20.60 7.01 2.45
CA LEU A 379 -21.57 6.17 3.13
C LEU A 379 -21.52 6.49 4.64
N LYS A 380 -22.63 6.89 5.24
CA LYS A 380 -22.64 7.16 6.69
C LYS A 380 -22.41 5.83 7.44
N PRO A 381 -21.49 5.76 8.42
CA PRO A 381 -21.19 4.54 9.17
C PRO A 381 -22.42 3.81 9.73
N LYS A 382 -23.43 4.55 10.22
CA LYS A 382 -24.70 3.98 10.69
C LYS A 382 -25.42 3.13 9.62
N LEU A 383 -25.39 3.57 8.36
CA LEU A 383 -26.02 2.85 7.25
C LEU A 383 -25.26 1.57 6.93
N TRP A 384 -23.92 1.60 6.97
CA TRP A 384 -23.11 0.39 6.82
C TRP A 384 -23.43 -0.66 7.90
N TRP A 385 -23.56 -0.24 9.16
CA TRP A 385 -23.98 -1.11 10.26
C TRP A 385 -25.39 -1.69 10.10
N ASN A 386 -26.27 -1.02 9.33
CA ASN A 386 -27.59 -1.53 8.97
C ASN A 386 -27.56 -2.48 7.76
N GLY A 387 -26.38 -2.80 7.22
CA GLY A 387 -26.23 -3.62 6.00
C GLY A 387 -26.53 -2.87 4.70
N GLU A 388 -26.54 -1.54 4.72
CA GLU A 388 -26.74 -0.72 3.53
C GLU A 388 -25.43 -0.50 2.77
N SER A 389 -25.56 -0.35 1.44
CA SER A 389 -24.44 -0.09 0.54
C SER A 389 -24.82 1.01 -0.43
N ARG A 390 -23.90 1.95 -0.69
CA ARG A 390 -24.03 2.99 -1.72
C ARG A 390 -24.15 2.40 -3.14
N ARG A 391 -23.90 1.10 -3.29
CA ARG A 391 -23.75 0.43 -4.58
C ARG A 391 -24.96 -0.35 -5.04
N LYS A 392 -26.10 -0.30 -4.33
CA LYS A 392 -27.35 -0.93 -4.79
C LYS A 392 -28.01 -0.17 -5.96
N ILE A 393 -27.59 1.07 -6.23
CA ILE A 393 -27.95 1.84 -7.42
C ILE A 393 -27.04 1.45 -8.57
#